data_AF-A0A5N6GQ16-F1
#
_entry.id   AF-A0A5N6GQ16-F1
#
_cell.length_a   1.000
_cell.length_b   1.000
_cell.length_c   1.000
_cell.angle_alpha   90.00
_cell.angle_beta   90.00
_cell.angle_gamma   90.00
#
_symmetry.space_group_name_H-M   'P 1'
#
loop_
_entity.id
_entity.type
_entity.pdbx_description
1 polymer ?
#
loop_
_entity_poly.entity_id
_entity_poly.type
_entity_poly.pdbx_seq_one_letter_code
_entity_poly.pdbx_strand_id
1 'polypeptide(L)'
;MRPVDYLSNQELSIELQYFPALLFQVVALSLQFLPPDALALTQLSSKELSSSYKYSELGDELVTMLGRHGVALTAVLADFLRASWLKNYGRGIEAWHSAGNAIRQAQELTLHRQHDIHQSSPDRIEQTLSVIWYDEFKKRVWMNLFVWDSLMAMILGRPRTIHPDDCDVKPPIDCNIPKDPSKTVPMTVQPGESPNGPTTVSAGLFRYALACKFHEMSALKADRPHLKDHNIIQGLHEQVVSLLENVPPYLRFKSPDTSWDGEYSFLPQLREEVFMTANLFLMTLHRPHILASAESRKAALEATLATLESQQRFFGQTSEHHYPLFGLAFYTIDASILLSIIVASYPPHGHEPRQYVYHVLQQAIERLSYVQPYNPIARSGLGIVQRCYEKLKEACHSPPNTSATPSSSVVSPRFELQSLRQELSHRNSVPANDVQSPPSPSSGPEYLDLLAPAPSIIPDSFSEAYWLDQLNLIQPSSAIGQDPDMFWDSLLFDRNIL
;
A
#
# COMPACT_ATOMS: atom_id res chain seq x y z
N MET A 1 -8.87 34.39 15.28
CA MET A 1 -9.18 32.97 15.56
C MET A 1 -10.13 32.93 16.74
N ARG A 2 -11.32 32.31 16.60
CA ARG A 2 -12.13 31.98 17.77
C ARG A 2 -11.40 30.89 18.59
N PRO A 3 -11.47 30.89 19.93
CA PRO A 3 -10.89 29.84 20.75
C PRO A 3 -11.49 28.46 20.42
N VAL A 4 -10.72 27.41 20.76
CA VAL A 4 -11.16 26.01 20.62
C VAL A 4 -12.19 25.73 21.71
N ASP A 5 -13.47 25.90 21.39
CA ASP A 5 -14.57 25.82 22.37
C ASP A 5 -15.14 24.41 22.55
N TYR A 6 -14.66 23.43 21.78
CA TYR A 6 -15.06 22.02 21.85
C TYR A 6 -14.14 21.15 22.71
N LEU A 7 -13.07 21.72 23.27
CA LEU A 7 -12.20 21.09 24.26
C LEU A 7 -12.26 21.88 25.57
N SER A 8 -12.17 21.20 26.71
CA SER A 8 -11.89 21.85 27.98
C SER A 8 -10.47 22.43 28.01
N ASN A 9 -10.22 23.38 28.92
CA ASN A 9 -8.88 23.96 29.09
C ASN A 9 -7.82 22.89 29.42
N GLN A 10 -8.20 21.84 30.15
CA GLN A 10 -7.30 20.74 30.50
C GLN A 10 -6.98 19.89 29.26
N GLU A 11 -8.00 19.49 28.49
CA GLU A 11 -7.80 18.72 27.25
C GLU A 11 -6.96 19.52 26.25
N LEU A 12 -7.27 20.80 26.04
CA LEU A 12 -6.49 21.67 25.17
C LEU A 12 -5.04 21.79 25.63
N SER A 13 -4.81 21.94 26.94
CA SER A 13 -3.45 21.98 27.51
C SER A 13 -2.68 20.68 27.27
N ILE A 14 -3.34 19.53 27.31
CA ILE A 14 -2.75 18.23 27.01
C ILE A 14 -2.41 18.13 25.52
N GLU A 15 -3.35 18.46 24.62
CA GLU A 15 -3.11 18.46 23.17
C GLU A 15 -1.90 19.34 22.79
N LEU A 16 -1.81 20.54 23.38
CA LEU A 16 -0.72 21.49 23.14
C LEU A 16 0.65 21.00 23.62
N GLN A 17 0.72 20.10 24.61
CA GLN A 17 1.99 19.50 25.04
C GLN A 17 2.57 18.58 23.95
N TYR A 18 1.72 17.84 23.24
CA TYR A 18 2.14 16.95 22.14
C TYR A 18 2.26 17.66 20.80
N PHE A 19 1.73 18.89 20.66
CA PHE A 19 1.74 19.63 19.40
C PHE A 19 3.12 19.76 18.73
N PRO A 20 4.23 20.05 19.45
CA PRO A 20 5.55 20.09 18.84
C PRO A 20 5.97 18.76 18.20
N ALA A 21 5.60 17.63 18.81
CA ALA A 21 5.91 16.32 18.27
C ALA A 21 5.17 16.07 16.94
N LEU A 22 3.87 16.39 16.89
CA LEU A 22 3.09 16.32 15.65
C LEU A 22 3.67 17.24 14.58
N LEU A 23 4.01 18.48 14.94
CA LEU A 23 4.60 19.44 14.03
C LEU A 23 5.90 18.91 13.41
N PHE A 24 6.78 18.29 14.21
CA PHE A 24 8.00 17.68 13.67
C PHE A 24 7.70 16.54 12.70
N GLN A 25 6.69 15.70 12.95
CA GLN A 25 6.30 14.66 11.99
C GLN A 25 5.73 15.24 10.69
N VAL A 26 4.96 16.33 10.78
CA VAL A 26 4.48 17.07 9.59
C VAL A 26 5.66 17.63 8.79
N VAL A 27 6.65 18.22 9.46
CA VAL A 27 7.86 18.75 8.80
C VAL A 27 8.68 17.61 8.18
N ALA A 28 8.83 16.48 8.87
CA ALA A 28 9.53 15.30 8.36
C ALA A 28 8.91 14.80 7.05
N LEU A 29 7.58 14.58 7.03
CA LEU A 29 6.87 14.16 5.82
C LEU A 29 6.92 15.22 4.72
N SER A 30 6.81 16.51 5.07
CA SER A 30 6.91 17.60 4.09
C SER A 30 8.29 17.60 3.41
N LEU A 31 9.37 17.49 4.19
CA LEU A 31 10.73 17.40 3.68
C LEU A 31 10.98 16.13 2.86
N GLN A 32 10.33 15.01 3.19
CA GLN A 32 10.46 13.75 2.45
C GLN A 32 9.95 13.86 0.99
N PHE A 33 8.97 14.74 0.74
CA PHE A 33 8.35 14.92 -0.57
C PHE A 33 8.54 16.32 -1.16
N LEU A 34 9.42 17.13 -0.56
CA LEU A 34 9.64 18.50 -1.02
C LEU A 34 10.38 18.48 -2.36
N PRO A 35 9.96 19.27 -3.37
CA PRO A 35 10.70 19.40 -4.61
C PRO A 35 12.14 19.90 -4.37
N PRO A 36 13.15 19.35 -5.08
CA PRO A 36 14.55 19.77 -4.90
C PRO A 36 14.81 21.26 -5.17
N ASP A 37 13.96 21.89 -5.99
CA ASP A 37 14.01 23.30 -6.37
C ASP A 37 13.17 24.21 -5.47
N ALA A 38 12.54 23.65 -4.43
CA ALA A 38 11.70 24.43 -3.52
C ALA A 38 12.52 25.52 -2.80
N LEU A 39 12.04 26.76 -2.87
CA LEU A 39 12.67 27.91 -2.20
C LEU A 39 12.90 27.68 -0.70
N ALA A 40 12.02 26.90 -0.05
CA ALA A 40 12.16 26.52 1.35
C ALA A 40 13.52 25.84 1.63
N LEU A 41 14.01 24.96 0.75
CA LEU A 41 15.33 24.32 0.92
C LEU A 41 16.47 25.33 0.85
N THR A 42 16.37 26.33 -0.04
CA THR A 42 17.41 27.37 -0.18
C THR A 42 17.46 28.33 1.01
N GLN A 43 16.36 28.46 1.76
CA GLN A 43 16.26 29.31 2.94
C GLN A 43 16.68 28.60 4.23
N LEU A 44 16.75 27.26 4.23
CA LEU A 44 17.23 26.49 5.37
C LEU A 44 18.76 26.58 5.43
N SER A 45 19.26 27.26 6.46
CA SER A 45 20.67 27.66 6.60
C SER A 45 21.64 26.52 6.95
N SER A 46 21.13 25.33 7.28
CA SER A 46 21.94 24.16 7.67
C SER A 46 21.35 22.87 7.08
N LYS A 47 22.23 21.92 6.72
CA LYS A 47 21.86 20.57 6.28
C LYS A 47 21.06 19.79 7.33
N GLU A 48 21.27 20.09 8.61
CA GLU A 48 20.51 19.49 9.72
C GLU A 48 19.05 19.97 9.71
N LEU A 49 18.79 21.21 9.30
CA LEU A 49 17.45 21.80 9.24
C LEU A 49 16.65 21.33 8.02
N SER A 50 17.29 20.69 7.04
CA SER A 50 16.65 20.03 5.90
C SER A 50 16.53 18.51 6.07
N SER A 51 16.91 17.96 7.22
CA SER A 51 16.91 16.51 7.49
C SER A 51 15.52 16.04 7.92
N SER A 52 14.82 15.36 7.00
CA SER A 52 13.53 14.71 7.26
C SER A 52 13.63 13.68 8.39
N TYR A 53 14.72 12.90 8.43
CA TYR A 53 15.06 11.94 9.48
C TYR A 53 15.13 12.61 10.85
N LYS A 54 15.87 13.72 10.98
CA LYS A 54 16.07 14.36 12.28
C LYS A 54 14.76 14.86 12.88
N TYR A 55 13.88 15.46 12.08
CA TYR A 55 12.56 15.87 12.57
C TYR A 55 11.70 14.66 12.98
N SER A 56 11.71 13.57 12.21
CA SER A 56 10.97 12.35 12.57
C SER A 56 11.44 11.78 13.91
N GLU A 57 12.75 11.73 14.15
CA GLU A 57 13.31 11.27 15.43
C GLU A 57 12.98 12.22 16.59
N LEU A 58 13.11 13.54 16.40
CA LEU A 58 12.73 14.51 17.43
C LEU A 58 11.25 14.40 17.80
N GLY A 59 10.36 14.18 16.82
CA GLY A 59 8.95 13.95 17.08
C GLY A 59 8.71 12.70 17.94
N ASP A 60 9.39 11.59 17.64
CA ASP A 60 9.29 10.35 18.41
C ASP A 60 9.87 10.45 19.83
N GLU A 61 11.02 11.11 19.96
CA GLU A 61 11.66 11.38 21.25
C GLU A 61 10.72 12.19 22.15
N LEU A 62 10.06 13.23 21.62
CA LEU A 62 9.09 14.03 22.36
C LEU A 62 7.89 13.21 22.82
N VAL A 63 7.26 12.41 21.94
CA VAL A 63 6.15 11.52 22.35
C VAL A 63 6.62 10.54 23.42
N THR A 64 7.82 9.99 23.27
CA THR A 64 8.39 9.04 24.22
C THR A 64 8.65 9.67 25.59
N MET A 65 9.16 10.91 25.63
CA MET A 65 9.37 11.65 26.88
C MET A 65 8.07 12.05 27.59
N LEU A 66 7.05 12.46 26.81
CA LEU A 66 5.73 12.80 27.35
C LEU A 66 4.91 11.57 27.75
N GLY A 67 5.25 10.42 27.18
CA GLY A 67 4.58 9.14 27.39
C GLY A 67 3.45 8.90 26.38
N ARG A 68 3.08 7.62 26.23
CA ARG A 68 2.00 7.17 25.34
C ARG A 68 0.80 6.73 26.17
N HIS A 69 0.23 7.69 26.89
CA HIS A 69 -0.83 7.44 27.89
C HIS A 69 -2.25 7.56 27.34
N GLY A 70 -2.42 7.66 26.01
CA GLY A 70 -3.75 7.69 25.41
C GLY A 70 -4.61 8.88 25.83
N VAL A 71 -3.97 10.02 26.12
CA VAL A 71 -4.63 11.24 26.64
C VAL A 71 -4.78 12.36 25.61
N ALA A 72 -4.12 12.26 24.44
CA ALA A 72 -4.07 13.31 23.44
C ALA A 72 -4.23 12.73 22.03
N LEU A 73 -5.18 13.27 21.25
CA LEU A 73 -5.33 12.93 19.84
C LEU A 73 -4.08 13.34 19.05
N THR A 74 -3.42 14.42 19.45
CA THR A 74 -2.18 14.91 18.85
C THR A 74 -1.04 13.88 18.95
N ALA A 75 -0.97 13.11 20.04
CA ALA A 75 0.00 12.02 20.20
C ALA A 75 -0.28 10.87 19.23
N VAL A 76 -1.57 10.49 19.07
CA VAL A 76 -2.01 9.50 18.08
C VAL A 76 -1.60 9.91 16.67
N LEU A 77 -1.85 11.18 16.31
CA LEU A 77 -1.49 11.72 15.00
C LEU A 77 0.03 11.73 14.79
N ALA A 78 0.82 12.07 15.81
CA ALA A 78 2.28 12.06 15.73
C ALA A 78 2.82 10.65 15.44
N ASP A 79 2.41 9.65 16.21
CA ASP A 79 2.83 8.25 15.99
C ASP A 79 2.32 7.71 14.62
N PHE A 80 1.14 8.15 14.16
CA PHE A 80 0.62 7.76 12.85
C PHE A 80 1.40 8.38 11.68
N LEU A 81 1.74 9.67 11.75
CA LEU A 81 2.56 10.32 10.74
C LEU A 81 3.99 9.76 10.71
N ARG A 82 4.56 9.41 11.87
CA ARG A 82 5.83 8.69 11.96
C ARG A 82 5.76 7.34 11.24
N ALA A 83 4.70 6.57 11.45
CA ALA A 83 4.49 5.30 10.75
C ALA A 83 4.45 5.51 9.23
N SER A 84 3.80 6.58 8.76
CA SER A 84 3.78 6.93 7.34
C SER A 84 5.16 7.26 6.79
N TRP A 85 5.93 8.08 7.51
CA TRP A 85 7.28 8.44 7.13
C TRP A 85 8.21 7.22 7.06
N LEU A 86 8.18 6.36 8.09
CA LEU A 86 8.96 5.12 8.16
C LEU A 86 8.63 4.16 7.01
N LYS A 87 7.35 4.04 6.64
CA LYS A 87 6.90 3.19 5.54
C LYS A 87 7.51 3.63 4.20
N ASN A 88 7.50 4.92 3.91
CA ASN A 88 8.12 5.48 2.70
C ASN A 88 9.66 5.33 2.72
N TYR A 89 10.25 5.30 3.92
CA TYR A 89 11.67 5.03 4.12
C TYR A 89 12.03 3.53 4.05
N GLY A 90 11.10 2.64 3.68
CA GLY A 90 11.33 1.18 3.61
C GLY A 90 11.38 0.47 4.98
N ARG A 91 11.21 1.19 6.09
CA ARG A 91 11.28 0.66 7.47
C ARG A 91 9.93 0.08 7.90
N GLY A 92 9.43 -0.89 7.14
CA GLY A 92 8.08 -1.47 7.30
C GLY A 92 7.76 -2.03 8.70
N ILE A 93 8.70 -2.72 9.35
CA ILE A 93 8.51 -3.28 10.70
C ILE A 93 8.39 -2.16 11.74
N GLU A 94 9.21 -1.13 11.62
CA GLU A 94 9.19 0.01 12.55
C GLU A 94 7.96 0.88 12.32
N ALA A 95 7.54 1.05 11.06
CA ALA A 95 6.27 1.64 10.71
C ALA A 95 5.10 0.85 11.35
N TRP A 96 5.17 -0.49 11.36
CA TRP A 96 4.15 -1.33 11.99
C TRP A 96 4.11 -1.14 13.51
N HIS A 97 5.27 -1.05 14.17
CA HIS A 97 5.34 -0.73 15.59
C HIS A 97 4.78 0.67 15.91
N SER A 98 5.15 1.69 15.12
CA SER A 98 4.66 3.05 15.30
C SER A 98 3.14 3.15 15.07
N ALA A 99 2.62 2.45 14.05
CA ALA A 99 1.19 2.35 13.84
C ALA A 99 0.48 1.64 15.02
N GLY A 100 1.09 0.58 15.56
CA GLY A 100 0.62 -0.10 16.78
C GLY A 100 0.52 0.84 17.98
N ASN A 101 1.52 1.70 18.20
CA ASN A 101 1.50 2.72 19.25
C ASN A 101 0.35 3.72 19.06
N ALA A 102 0.13 4.19 17.82
CA ALA A 102 -0.99 5.08 17.50
C ALA A 102 -2.35 4.40 17.77
N ILE A 103 -2.50 3.13 17.39
CA ILE A 103 -3.72 2.34 17.62
C ILE A 103 -4.01 2.19 19.11
N ARG A 104 -3.01 1.84 19.94
CA ARG A 104 -3.20 1.69 21.40
C ARG A 104 -3.66 3.00 22.05
N GLN A 105 -3.02 4.11 21.71
CA GLN A 105 -3.44 5.42 22.22
C GLN A 105 -4.84 5.82 21.73
N ALA A 106 -5.19 5.53 20.47
CA ALA A 106 -6.53 5.76 19.96
C ALA A 106 -7.59 4.88 20.64
N GLN A 107 -7.23 3.65 21.03
CA GLN A 107 -8.09 2.76 21.80
C GLN A 107 -8.35 3.32 23.21
N GLU A 108 -7.32 3.84 23.87
CA GLU A 108 -7.43 4.51 25.18
C GLU A 108 -8.29 5.79 25.13
N LEU A 109 -8.21 6.56 24.03
CA LEU A 109 -9.12 7.67 23.74
C LEU A 109 -10.52 7.23 23.32
N THR A 110 -10.80 5.93 23.28
CA THR A 110 -12.08 5.34 22.86
C THR A 110 -12.50 5.68 21.42
N LEU A 111 -11.57 5.98 20.50
CA LEU A 111 -11.92 6.35 19.12
C LEU A 111 -12.60 5.22 18.32
N HIS A 112 -12.45 3.99 18.81
CA HIS A 112 -13.11 2.79 18.30
C HIS A 112 -14.57 2.66 18.72
N ARG A 113 -15.03 3.54 19.62
CA ARG A 113 -16.38 3.57 20.15
C ARG A 113 -17.24 4.66 19.51
N GLN A 114 -18.52 4.38 19.35
CA GLN A 114 -19.52 5.34 18.93
C GLN A 114 -19.84 6.30 20.08
N HIS A 115 -19.63 7.60 19.84
CA HIS A 115 -20.03 8.64 20.78
C HIS A 115 -21.39 9.22 20.39
N ASP A 116 -22.28 9.37 21.36
CA ASP A 116 -23.55 10.06 21.21
C ASP A 116 -23.39 11.52 21.67
N ILE A 117 -23.55 12.45 20.73
CA ILE A 117 -23.41 13.88 20.98
C ILE A 117 -24.79 14.48 21.16
N HIS A 118 -25.08 14.89 22.38
CA HIS A 118 -26.35 15.52 22.73
C HIS A 118 -26.21 17.02 22.88
N GLN A 119 -27.12 17.77 22.26
CA GLN A 119 -27.21 19.21 22.47
C GLN A 119 -27.71 19.49 23.90
N SER A 120 -26.87 20.11 24.73
CA SER A 120 -27.23 20.39 26.12
C SER A 120 -28.14 21.63 26.28
N SER A 121 -28.12 22.57 25.33
CA SER A 121 -28.95 23.79 25.34
C SER A 121 -29.15 24.36 23.92
N PRO A 122 -30.32 24.97 23.61
CA PRO A 122 -30.55 25.72 22.37
C PRO A 122 -29.51 26.81 22.07
N ASP A 123 -28.97 27.47 23.10
CA ASP A 123 -28.03 28.59 22.94
C ASP A 123 -26.60 28.15 22.58
N ARG A 124 -26.35 26.83 22.50
CA ARG A 124 -25.02 26.23 22.29
C ARG A 124 -24.88 25.47 20.97
N ILE A 125 -25.73 25.76 19.99
CA ILE A 125 -25.69 25.09 18.68
C ILE A 125 -24.30 25.16 18.04
N GLU A 126 -23.65 26.33 18.03
CA GLU A 126 -22.32 26.50 17.42
C GLU A 126 -21.26 25.59 18.07
N GLN A 127 -21.32 25.45 19.41
CA GLN A 127 -20.45 24.56 20.16
C GLN A 127 -20.77 23.09 19.85
N THR A 128 -22.05 22.71 19.85
CA THR A 128 -22.48 21.36 19.50
C THR A 128 -22.02 20.96 18.10
N LEU A 129 -22.16 21.84 17.10
CA LEU A 129 -21.67 21.59 15.74
C LEU A 129 -20.16 21.40 15.71
N SER A 130 -19.41 22.22 16.45
CA SER A 130 -17.95 22.07 16.56
C SER A 130 -17.55 20.71 17.17
N VAL A 131 -18.28 20.24 18.19
CA VAL A 131 -18.06 18.92 18.80
C VAL A 131 -18.38 17.80 17.81
N ILE A 132 -19.46 17.92 17.03
CA ILE A 132 -19.79 16.93 15.98
C ILE A 132 -18.68 16.86 14.93
N TRP A 133 -18.17 17.99 14.44
CA TRP A 133 -17.07 17.97 13.48
C TRP A 133 -15.76 17.42 14.06
N TYR A 134 -15.48 17.72 15.33
CA TYR A 134 -14.34 17.10 16.01
C TYR A 134 -14.50 15.58 16.14
N ASP A 135 -15.73 15.11 16.34
CA ASP A 135 -16.05 13.68 16.31
C ASP A 135 -15.90 13.03 14.94
N GLU A 136 -16.37 13.69 13.89
CA GLU A 136 -16.12 13.26 12.51
C GLU A 136 -14.62 13.21 12.19
N PHE A 137 -13.83 14.13 12.72
CA PHE A 137 -12.37 14.08 12.60
C PHE A 137 -11.78 12.85 13.31
N LYS A 138 -12.20 12.56 14.56
CA LYS A 138 -11.79 11.34 15.29
C LYS A 138 -12.16 10.06 14.54
N LYS A 139 -13.35 9.98 13.94
CA LYS A 139 -13.76 8.85 13.08
C LYS A 139 -12.84 8.68 11.88
N ARG A 140 -12.45 9.78 11.22
CA ARG A 140 -11.47 9.73 10.11
C ARG A 140 -10.11 9.20 10.58
N VAL A 141 -9.64 9.60 11.76
CA VAL A 141 -8.39 9.09 12.34
C VAL A 141 -8.50 7.58 12.61
N TRP A 142 -9.55 7.15 13.31
CA TRP A 142 -9.77 5.73 13.59
C TRP A 142 -9.88 4.89 12.32
N MET A 143 -10.64 5.36 11.33
CA MET A 143 -10.79 4.71 10.02
C MET A 143 -9.43 4.51 9.35
N ASN A 144 -8.56 5.54 9.34
CA ASN A 144 -7.22 5.43 8.77
C ASN A 144 -6.34 4.44 9.54
N LEU A 145 -6.37 4.45 10.88
CA LEU A 145 -5.65 3.47 11.70
C LEU A 145 -6.11 2.04 11.43
N PHE A 146 -7.43 1.82 11.30
CA PHE A 146 -8.01 0.52 10.95
C PHE A 146 -7.53 0.01 9.59
N VAL A 147 -7.52 0.89 8.58
CA VAL A 147 -7.01 0.58 7.24
C VAL A 147 -5.53 0.21 7.30
N TRP A 148 -4.72 1.00 8.02
CA TRP A 148 -3.28 0.77 8.13
C TRP A 148 -2.95 -0.52 8.88
N ASP A 149 -3.61 -0.81 10.01
CA ASP A 149 -3.43 -2.08 10.73
C ASP A 149 -3.72 -3.28 9.81
N SER A 150 -4.83 -3.20 9.06
CA SER A 150 -5.26 -4.26 8.15
C SER A 150 -4.29 -4.46 6.99
N LEU A 151 -3.93 -3.40 6.27
CA LEU A 151 -3.03 -3.48 5.12
C LEU A 151 -1.60 -3.84 5.50
N MET A 152 -1.07 -3.30 6.60
CA MET A 152 0.28 -3.64 7.04
C MET A 152 0.37 -5.08 7.56
N ALA A 153 -0.65 -5.55 8.29
CA ALA A 153 -0.75 -6.95 8.69
C ALA A 153 -0.75 -7.89 7.47
N MET A 154 -1.52 -7.55 6.44
CA MET A 154 -1.56 -8.29 5.18
C MET A 154 -0.18 -8.34 4.49
N ILE A 155 0.42 -7.17 4.25
CA ILE A 155 1.68 -7.03 3.51
C ILE A 155 2.83 -7.73 4.24
N LEU A 156 2.91 -7.58 5.56
CA LEU A 156 4.01 -8.12 6.36
C LEU A 156 3.75 -9.56 6.86
N GLY A 157 2.57 -10.13 6.58
CA GLY A 157 2.17 -11.45 7.10
C GLY A 157 2.08 -11.49 8.63
N ARG A 158 1.68 -10.38 9.27
CA ARG A 158 1.62 -10.21 10.73
C ARG A 158 0.17 -10.30 11.25
N PRO A 159 -0.03 -10.60 12.54
CA PRO A 159 -1.34 -10.43 13.17
C PRO A 159 -1.78 -8.97 13.17
N ARG A 160 -3.09 -8.77 13.11
CA ARG A 160 -3.74 -7.46 13.26
C ARG A 160 -3.85 -7.09 14.75
N THR A 161 -3.80 -5.80 15.04
CA THR A 161 -3.98 -5.25 16.39
C THR A 161 -5.45 -5.02 16.71
N ILE A 162 -6.24 -4.62 15.71
CA ILE A 162 -7.64 -4.28 15.85
C ILE A 162 -8.49 -5.51 15.55
N HIS A 163 -9.41 -5.85 16.44
CA HIS A 163 -10.46 -6.82 16.17
C HIS A 163 -11.77 -6.08 15.84
N PRO A 164 -12.46 -6.38 14.72
CA PRO A 164 -13.67 -5.66 14.33
C PRO A 164 -14.77 -5.73 15.38
N ASP A 165 -14.95 -6.88 16.05
CA ASP A 165 -15.99 -7.06 17.07
C ASP A 165 -15.81 -6.17 18.31
N ASP A 166 -14.61 -5.61 18.52
CA ASP A 166 -14.35 -4.68 19.61
C ASP A 166 -14.76 -3.23 19.25
N CYS A 167 -15.14 -2.97 18.00
CA CYS A 167 -15.43 -1.65 17.47
C CYS A 167 -16.93 -1.48 17.21
N ASP A 168 -17.50 -0.36 17.65
CA ASP A 168 -18.90 0.01 17.36
C ASP A 168 -19.03 1.40 16.71
N VAL A 169 -17.91 2.10 16.50
CA VAL A 169 -17.87 3.39 15.79
C VAL A 169 -18.34 3.25 14.34
N LYS A 170 -19.21 4.17 13.92
CA LYS A 170 -19.68 4.24 12.53
C LYS A 170 -18.64 4.90 11.62
N PRO A 171 -18.60 4.54 10.32
CA PRO A 171 -17.77 5.27 9.35
C PRO A 171 -18.07 6.77 9.35
N PRO A 172 -17.08 7.63 9.07
CA PRO A 172 -17.29 9.08 8.97
C PRO A 172 -18.25 9.40 7.82
N ILE A 173 -18.94 10.53 7.95
CA ILE A 173 -19.81 11.05 6.89
C ILE A 173 -18.94 11.48 5.70
N ASP A 174 -19.33 11.04 4.51
CA ASP A 174 -18.62 11.37 3.27
C ASP A 174 -18.83 12.83 2.87
N CYS A 175 -18.05 13.73 3.47
CA CYS A 175 -18.12 15.17 3.24
C CYS A 175 -16.79 15.84 3.56
N ASN A 176 -16.59 17.06 3.06
CA ASN A 176 -15.41 17.86 3.41
C ASN A 176 -15.61 18.59 4.75
N ILE A 177 -14.53 18.76 5.52
CA ILE A 177 -14.58 19.61 6.71
C ILE A 177 -14.70 21.07 6.24
N PRO A 178 -15.74 21.81 6.66
CA PRO A 178 -15.99 23.16 6.21
C PRO A 178 -15.00 24.15 6.83
N LYS A 179 -14.89 25.34 6.23
CA LYS A 179 -14.06 26.43 6.76
C LYS A 179 -14.49 26.88 8.16
N ASP A 180 -15.79 26.84 8.45
CA ASP A 180 -16.36 27.14 9.76
C ASP A 180 -17.24 25.97 10.25
N PRO A 181 -16.63 25.01 10.97
CA PRO A 181 -17.34 23.87 11.58
C PRO A 181 -18.46 24.28 12.53
N SER A 182 -18.37 25.45 13.15
CA SER A 182 -19.35 25.92 14.13
C SER A 182 -20.69 26.34 13.50
N LYS A 183 -20.77 26.44 12.17
CA LYS A 183 -21.96 26.95 11.46
C LYS A 183 -22.52 25.98 10.41
N THR A 184 -21.94 24.81 10.29
CA THR A 184 -22.24 23.90 9.20
C THR A 184 -22.59 22.53 9.77
N VAL A 185 -23.71 21.97 9.31
CA VAL A 185 -24.10 20.60 9.69
C VAL A 185 -23.35 19.61 8.80
N PRO A 186 -22.71 18.56 9.34
CA PRO A 186 -22.16 17.50 8.52
C PRO A 186 -23.26 16.79 7.74
N MET A 187 -23.14 16.79 6.41
CA MET A 187 -24.04 16.11 5.49
C MET A 187 -23.27 15.75 4.22
N THR A 188 -23.70 14.69 3.55
CA THR A 188 -23.05 14.17 2.33
C THR A 188 -23.04 15.16 1.18
N VAL A 189 -24.06 16.01 1.08
CA VAL A 189 -24.15 17.07 0.06
C VAL A 189 -24.56 18.36 0.75
N GLN A 190 -23.67 19.36 0.77
CA GLN A 190 -23.99 20.67 1.33
C GLN A 190 -24.89 21.47 0.37
N PRO A 191 -25.71 22.42 0.88
CA PRO A 191 -26.51 23.29 0.04
C PRO A 191 -25.64 24.10 -0.94
N GLY A 192 -25.86 23.91 -2.25
CA GLY A 192 -25.13 24.60 -3.30
C GLY A 192 -23.86 23.87 -3.81
N GLU A 193 -23.50 22.74 -3.22
CA GLU A 193 -22.43 21.88 -3.73
C GLU A 193 -22.95 20.86 -4.75
N SER A 194 -22.07 20.43 -5.66
CA SER A 194 -22.39 19.36 -6.60
C SER A 194 -22.55 18.03 -5.85
N PRO A 195 -23.65 17.27 -6.07
CA PRO A 195 -23.84 15.96 -5.44
C PRO A 195 -22.73 14.94 -5.70
N ASN A 196 -21.95 15.14 -6.78
CA ASN A 196 -20.85 14.27 -7.19
C ASN A 196 -19.48 14.97 -7.07
N GLY A 197 -19.38 16.02 -6.24
CA GLY A 197 -18.12 16.72 -6.01
C GLY A 197 -17.09 15.86 -5.25
N PRO A 198 -15.78 16.04 -5.50
CA PRO A 198 -14.74 15.35 -4.75
C PRO A 198 -14.77 15.63 -3.25
N THR A 199 -14.72 14.56 -2.45
CA THR A 199 -14.49 14.65 -1.01
C THR A 199 -13.11 14.12 -0.64
N THR A 200 -12.59 14.63 0.49
CA THR A 200 -11.35 14.17 1.12
C THR A 200 -11.47 12.79 1.78
N VAL A 201 -12.67 12.20 1.85
CA VAL A 201 -12.96 11.00 2.66
C VAL A 201 -13.34 9.78 1.82
N SER A 202 -13.93 9.93 0.62
CA SER A 202 -14.48 8.81 -0.14
C SER A 202 -13.47 7.70 -0.45
N ALA A 203 -12.23 8.05 -0.82
CA ALA A 203 -11.18 7.06 -1.03
C ALA A 203 -10.82 6.34 0.28
N GLY A 204 -10.85 7.04 1.41
CA GLY A 204 -10.68 6.45 2.74
C GLY A 204 -11.80 5.47 3.10
N LEU A 205 -13.06 5.82 2.80
CA LEU A 205 -14.22 4.95 3.01
C LEU A 205 -14.13 3.67 2.16
N PHE A 206 -13.72 3.79 0.90
CA PHE A 206 -13.45 2.64 0.05
C PHE A 206 -12.37 1.73 0.68
N ARG A 207 -11.23 2.29 1.08
CA ARG A 207 -10.15 1.52 1.73
C ARG A 207 -10.61 0.88 3.04
N TYR A 208 -11.47 1.55 3.81
CA TYR A 208 -12.05 1.01 5.04
C TYR A 208 -12.97 -0.19 4.75
N ALA A 209 -13.85 -0.07 3.75
CA ALA A 209 -14.71 -1.19 3.33
C ALA A 209 -13.86 -2.39 2.86
N LEU A 210 -12.79 -2.14 2.11
CA LEU A 210 -11.85 -3.18 1.69
C LEU A 210 -11.09 -3.80 2.88
N ALA A 211 -10.69 -2.99 3.85
CA ALA A 211 -10.09 -3.47 5.09
C ALA A 211 -11.05 -4.39 5.86
N CYS A 212 -12.34 -4.05 5.96
CA CYS A 212 -13.34 -4.95 6.54
C CYS A 212 -13.41 -6.30 5.79
N LYS A 213 -13.31 -6.30 4.46
CA LYS A 213 -13.22 -7.54 3.66
C LYS A 213 -11.94 -8.31 3.93
N PHE A 214 -10.82 -7.64 4.22
CA PHE A 214 -9.59 -8.30 4.66
C PHE A 214 -9.77 -9.04 5.99
N HIS A 215 -10.48 -8.43 6.94
CA HIS A 215 -10.86 -9.09 8.19
C HIS A 215 -11.67 -10.35 7.97
N GLU A 216 -12.70 -10.27 7.13
CA GLU A 216 -13.54 -11.40 6.73
C GLU A 216 -12.73 -12.51 6.05
N MET A 217 -11.90 -12.16 5.06
CA MET A 217 -11.02 -13.10 4.35
C MET A 217 -10.13 -13.90 5.32
N SER A 218 -9.48 -13.23 6.28
CA SER A 218 -8.63 -13.93 7.24
C SER A 218 -9.42 -14.77 8.25
N ALA A 219 -10.62 -14.33 8.65
CA ALA A 219 -11.49 -15.11 9.53
C ALA A 219 -11.94 -16.42 8.86
N LEU A 220 -12.24 -16.35 7.56
CA LEU A 220 -12.56 -17.50 6.71
C LEU A 220 -11.32 -18.30 6.27
N LYS A 221 -10.12 -17.80 6.57
CA LYS A 221 -8.83 -18.36 6.13
C LYS A 221 -8.74 -18.51 4.60
N ALA A 222 -9.40 -17.62 3.88
CA ALA A 222 -9.45 -17.66 2.42
C ALA A 222 -8.12 -17.22 1.78
N ASP A 223 -7.25 -16.55 2.54
CA ASP A 223 -5.86 -16.21 2.21
C ASP A 223 -4.88 -17.36 2.48
N ARG A 224 -5.36 -18.56 2.80
CA ARG A 224 -4.53 -19.74 3.11
C ARG A 224 -4.71 -20.84 2.05
N PRO A 225 -3.68 -21.66 1.78
CA PRO A 225 -3.81 -22.81 0.88
C PRO A 225 -4.88 -23.81 1.36
N HIS A 226 -5.40 -24.61 0.43
CA HIS A 226 -6.28 -25.76 0.68
C HIS A 226 -7.67 -25.44 1.25
N LEU A 227 -8.19 -24.23 1.02
CA LEU A 227 -9.60 -23.94 1.26
C LEU A 227 -10.45 -24.81 0.31
N LYS A 228 -11.38 -25.60 0.87
CA LYS A 228 -12.22 -26.52 0.08
C LYS A 228 -13.42 -25.84 -0.57
N ASP A 229 -13.92 -24.77 0.02
CA ASP A 229 -15.12 -24.08 -0.47
C ASP A 229 -14.71 -22.92 -1.38
N HIS A 230 -14.70 -23.19 -2.69
CA HIS A 230 -14.38 -22.18 -3.70
C HIS A 230 -15.42 -21.06 -3.79
N ASN A 231 -16.65 -21.27 -3.30
CA ASN A 231 -17.68 -20.23 -3.29
C ASN A 231 -17.31 -19.06 -2.38
N ILE A 232 -16.55 -19.33 -1.31
CA ILE A 232 -16.05 -18.27 -0.42
C ILE A 232 -15.10 -17.33 -1.17
N ILE A 233 -14.20 -17.90 -1.97
CA ILE A 233 -13.23 -17.13 -2.77
C ILE A 233 -13.98 -16.27 -3.79
N GLN A 234 -14.91 -16.88 -4.53
CA GLN A 234 -15.71 -16.18 -5.53
C GLN A 234 -16.58 -15.09 -4.92
N GLY A 235 -17.23 -15.36 -3.79
CA GLY A 235 -18.06 -14.38 -3.09
C GLY A 235 -17.26 -13.19 -2.57
N LEU A 236 -16.04 -13.39 -2.06
CA LEU A 236 -15.16 -12.29 -1.66
C LEU A 236 -14.68 -11.48 -2.87
N HIS A 237 -14.33 -12.15 -3.97
CA HIS A 237 -13.95 -11.50 -5.23
C HIS A 237 -15.06 -10.57 -5.73
N GLU A 238 -16.28 -11.09 -5.87
CA GLU A 238 -17.45 -10.33 -6.36
C GLU A 238 -17.77 -9.13 -5.47
N GLN A 239 -17.66 -9.29 -4.15
CA GLN A 239 -17.83 -8.18 -3.21
C GLN A 239 -16.81 -7.06 -3.42
N VAL A 240 -15.54 -7.39 -3.68
CA VAL A 240 -14.51 -6.38 -3.93
C VAL A 240 -14.68 -5.70 -5.28
N VAL A 241 -15.03 -6.45 -6.33
CA VAL A 241 -15.39 -5.86 -7.63
C VAL A 241 -16.58 -4.91 -7.48
N SER A 242 -17.62 -5.32 -6.76
CA SER A 242 -18.77 -4.47 -6.44
C SER A 242 -18.37 -3.21 -5.67
N LEU A 243 -17.47 -3.30 -4.69
CA LEU A 243 -16.98 -2.11 -3.98
C LEU A 243 -16.29 -1.12 -4.93
N LEU A 244 -15.49 -1.63 -5.86
CA LEU A 244 -14.76 -0.82 -6.84
C LEU A 244 -15.71 -0.16 -7.86
N GLU A 245 -16.78 -0.83 -8.27
CA GLU A 245 -17.79 -0.28 -9.19
C GLU A 245 -18.66 0.80 -8.55
N ASN A 246 -18.87 0.71 -7.22
CA ASN A 246 -19.73 1.62 -6.47
C ASN A 246 -19.01 2.85 -5.89
N VAL A 247 -17.74 3.08 -6.21
CA VAL A 247 -17.06 4.33 -5.84
C VAL A 247 -17.70 5.54 -6.54
N PRO A 248 -17.60 6.76 -5.96
CA PRO A 248 -18.08 7.97 -6.61
C PRO A 248 -17.54 8.15 -8.03
N PRO A 249 -18.30 8.76 -8.96
CA PRO A 249 -17.91 8.89 -10.37
C PRO A 249 -16.50 9.45 -10.61
N TYR A 250 -16.08 10.42 -9.79
CA TYR A 250 -14.75 11.02 -9.88
C TYR A 250 -13.61 10.10 -9.38
N LEU A 251 -13.91 9.01 -8.66
CA LEU A 251 -12.92 8.00 -8.23
C LEU A 251 -12.92 6.73 -9.07
N ARG A 252 -13.87 6.56 -10.00
CA ARG A 252 -13.95 5.34 -10.81
C ARG A 252 -12.69 5.17 -11.64
N PHE A 253 -12.25 3.93 -11.75
CA PHE A 253 -11.16 3.60 -12.68
C PHE A 253 -11.66 3.51 -14.12
N LYS A 254 -12.79 2.82 -14.35
CA LYS A 254 -13.43 2.73 -15.66
C LYS A 254 -14.41 3.89 -15.85
N SER A 255 -14.26 4.61 -16.97
CA SER A 255 -15.10 5.77 -17.32
C SER A 255 -15.22 6.80 -16.19
N PRO A 256 -14.10 7.35 -15.68
CA PRO A 256 -14.13 8.38 -14.63
C PRO A 256 -14.81 9.66 -15.07
N ASP A 257 -15.45 10.35 -14.12
CA ASP A 257 -15.75 11.76 -14.27
C ASP A 257 -14.46 12.58 -14.05
N THR A 258 -13.93 13.14 -15.14
CA THR A 258 -12.69 13.94 -15.16
C THR A 258 -12.94 15.44 -15.10
N SER A 259 -14.20 15.89 -14.93
CA SER A 259 -14.52 17.33 -14.88
C SER A 259 -13.80 18.07 -13.75
N TRP A 260 -13.39 17.35 -12.72
CA TRP A 260 -12.73 17.87 -11.52
C TRP A 260 -11.21 17.86 -11.58
N ASP A 261 -10.60 17.25 -12.60
CA ASP A 261 -9.14 17.01 -12.64
C ASP A 261 -8.34 18.31 -12.73
N GLY A 262 -8.93 19.36 -13.32
CA GLY A 262 -8.31 20.68 -13.40
C GLY A 262 -8.26 21.40 -12.04
N GLU A 263 -9.23 21.18 -11.17
CA GLU A 263 -9.28 21.76 -9.82
C GLU A 263 -8.52 20.90 -8.81
N TYR A 264 -8.58 19.57 -8.97
CA TYR A 264 -7.99 18.59 -8.07
C TYR A 264 -6.98 17.72 -8.83
N SER A 265 -5.77 18.25 -9.01
CA SER A 265 -4.70 17.61 -9.78
C SER A 265 -4.24 16.24 -9.27
N PHE A 266 -4.57 15.89 -8.02
CA PHE A 266 -4.26 14.59 -7.44
C PHE A 266 -5.26 13.47 -7.82
N LEU A 267 -6.43 13.80 -8.40
CA LEU A 267 -7.48 12.81 -8.69
C LEU A 267 -7.03 11.71 -9.66
N PRO A 268 -6.32 11.99 -10.76
CA PRO A 268 -5.83 10.94 -11.65
C PRO A 268 -4.99 9.88 -10.93
N GLN A 269 -4.05 10.31 -10.09
CA GLN A 269 -3.21 9.40 -9.30
C GLN A 269 -4.04 8.65 -8.24
N LEU A 270 -5.00 9.33 -7.61
CA LEU A 270 -5.88 8.72 -6.60
C LEU A 270 -6.75 7.60 -7.18
N ARG A 271 -7.25 7.74 -8.42
CA ARG A 271 -8.01 6.68 -9.11
C ARG A 271 -7.18 5.43 -9.31
N GLU A 272 -5.94 5.60 -9.78
CA GLU A 272 -5.01 4.48 -9.96
C GLU A 272 -4.68 3.83 -8.61
N GLU A 273 -4.46 4.60 -7.54
CA GLU A 273 -4.19 4.04 -6.22
C GLU A 273 -5.38 3.25 -5.64
N VAL A 274 -6.61 3.74 -5.80
CA VAL A 274 -7.84 3.04 -5.40
C VAL A 274 -7.95 1.71 -6.15
N PHE A 275 -7.70 1.74 -7.46
CA PHE A 275 -7.73 0.55 -8.31
C PHE A 275 -6.65 -0.47 -7.92
N MET A 276 -5.42 -0.04 -7.71
CA MET A 276 -4.32 -0.91 -7.28
C MET A 276 -4.56 -1.51 -5.90
N THR A 277 -5.17 -0.78 -4.98
CA THR A 277 -5.48 -1.29 -3.64
C THR A 277 -6.52 -2.42 -3.72
N ALA A 278 -7.53 -2.30 -4.59
CA ALA A 278 -8.47 -3.39 -4.87
C ALA A 278 -7.76 -4.63 -5.45
N ASN A 279 -6.91 -4.42 -6.45
CA ASN A 279 -6.19 -5.52 -7.09
C ASN A 279 -5.19 -6.21 -6.14
N LEU A 280 -4.57 -5.47 -5.21
CA LEU A 280 -3.74 -6.07 -4.17
C LEU A 280 -4.55 -7.06 -3.32
N PHE A 281 -5.77 -6.70 -2.92
CA PHE A 281 -6.65 -7.63 -2.22
C PHE A 281 -6.93 -8.88 -3.07
N LEU A 282 -7.31 -8.71 -4.35
CA LEU A 282 -7.62 -9.83 -5.25
C LEU A 282 -6.40 -10.75 -5.45
N MET A 283 -5.22 -10.15 -5.63
CA MET A 283 -3.96 -10.90 -5.70
C MET A 283 -3.71 -11.69 -4.42
N THR A 284 -3.89 -11.10 -3.23
CA THR A 284 -3.74 -11.80 -1.95
C THR A 284 -4.76 -12.93 -1.80
N LEU A 285 -6.02 -12.70 -2.16
CA LEU A 285 -7.09 -13.69 -2.08
C LEU A 285 -6.79 -14.92 -2.95
N HIS A 286 -6.39 -14.71 -4.20
CA HIS A 286 -6.24 -15.81 -5.16
C HIS A 286 -4.86 -16.47 -5.14
N ARG A 287 -3.80 -15.79 -4.69
CA ARG A 287 -2.41 -16.29 -4.68
C ARG A 287 -2.26 -17.73 -4.14
N PRO A 288 -2.87 -18.13 -3.00
CA PRO A 288 -2.72 -19.48 -2.47
C PRO A 288 -3.36 -20.58 -3.33
N HIS A 289 -4.29 -20.21 -4.22
CA HIS A 289 -5.17 -21.14 -4.93
C HIS A 289 -4.82 -21.28 -6.42
N ILE A 290 -3.85 -20.51 -6.92
CA ILE A 290 -3.49 -20.50 -8.34
C ILE A 290 -3.09 -21.89 -8.86
N LEU A 291 -2.46 -22.75 -8.05
CA LEU A 291 -2.09 -24.09 -8.52
C LEU A 291 -3.27 -25.08 -8.53
N ALA A 292 -4.36 -24.76 -7.84
CA ALA A 292 -5.49 -25.67 -7.60
C ALA A 292 -6.76 -25.31 -8.39
N SER A 293 -6.99 -24.04 -8.75
CA SER A 293 -8.20 -23.57 -9.45
C SER A 293 -7.85 -22.70 -10.66
N ALA A 294 -8.47 -22.98 -11.81
CA ALA A 294 -8.29 -22.22 -13.05
C ALA A 294 -8.87 -20.81 -12.97
N GLU A 295 -10.00 -20.68 -12.28
CA GLU A 295 -10.69 -19.42 -12.01
C GLU A 295 -9.81 -18.51 -11.14
N SER A 296 -9.20 -19.07 -10.09
CA SER A 296 -8.27 -18.31 -9.25
C SER A 296 -7.00 -17.90 -9.99
N ARG A 297 -6.48 -18.74 -10.90
CA ARG A 297 -5.37 -18.33 -11.79
C ARG A 297 -5.76 -17.15 -12.66
N LYS A 298 -6.91 -17.26 -13.34
CA LYS A 298 -7.43 -16.23 -14.24
C LYS A 298 -7.56 -14.91 -13.49
N ALA A 299 -8.24 -14.90 -12.36
CA ALA A 299 -8.44 -13.70 -11.54
C ALA A 299 -7.14 -13.10 -11.02
N ALA A 300 -6.20 -13.93 -10.51
CA ALA A 300 -4.89 -13.45 -10.07
C ALA A 300 -4.10 -12.82 -11.22
N LEU A 301 -4.14 -13.43 -12.41
CA LEU A 301 -3.43 -12.92 -13.57
C LEU A 301 -4.03 -11.61 -14.10
N GLU A 302 -5.35 -11.51 -14.17
CA GLU A 302 -6.03 -10.25 -14.49
C GLU A 302 -5.66 -9.14 -13.49
N ALA A 303 -5.72 -9.42 -12.19
CA ALA A 303 -5.37 -8.46 -11.15
C ALA A 303 -3.90 -8.01 -11.20
N THR A 304 -2.96 -8.94 -11.46
CA THR A 304 -1.53 -8.60 -11.59
C THR A 304 -1.24 -7.73 -12.81
N LEU A 305 -1.79 -8.09 -13.98
CA LEU A 305 -1.62 -7.29 -15.19
C LEU A 305 -2.25 -5.90 -15.03
N ALA A 306 -3.47 -5.84 -14.50
CA ALA A 306 -4.17 -4.59 -14.21
C ALA A 306 -3.35 -3.70 -13.25
N THR A 307 -2.74 -4.28 -12.22
CA THR A 307 -1.85 -3.57 -11.29
C THR A 307 -0.62 -3.01 -11.98
N LEU A 308 0.05 -3.78 -12.84
CA LEU A 308 1.28 -3.34 -13.51
C LEU A 308 1.01 -2.25 -14.55
N GLU A 309 -0.12 -2.31 -15.26
CA GLU A 309 -0.56 -1.25 -16.16
C GLU A 309 -0.96 0.02 -15.40
N SER A 310 -1.65 -0.13 -14.28
CA SER A 310 -2.01 0.99 -13.38
C SER A 310 -0.77 1.66 -12.80
N GLN A 311 0.23 0.87 -12.38
CA GLN A 311 1.54 1.38 -11.98
C GLN A 311 2.24 2.16 -13.09
N GLN A 312 2.12 1.75 -14.35
CA GLN A 312 2.71 2.48 -15.47
C GLN A 312 2.08 3.87 -15.63
N ARG A 313 0.75 3.98 -15.52
CA ARG A 313 0.04 5.27 -15.58
C ARG A 313 0.31 6.13 -14.35
N PHE A 314 0.28 5.54 -13.16
CA PHE A 314 0.58 6.21 -11.90
C PHE A 314 2.00 6.80 -11.92
N PHE A 315 3.00 6.02 -12.34
CA PHE A 315 4.38 6.49 -12.47
C PHE A 315 4.52 7.62 -13.50
N GLY A 316 3.86 7.52 -14.66
CA GLY A 316 3.90 8.56 -15.69
C GLY A 316 3.32 9.92 -15.23
N GLN A 317 2.49 9.93 -14.19
CA GLN A 317 1.93 11.13 -13.57
C GLN A 317 2.73 11.60 -12.35
N THR A 318 3.71 10.81 -11.88
CA THR A 318 4.44 11.06 -10.63
C THR A 318 5.70 11.88 -10.89
N SER A 319 5.85 13.00 -10.18
CA SER A 319 7.08 13.79 -10.20
C SER A 319 8.18 13.18 -9.33
N GLU A 320 9.45 13.47 -9.65
CA GLU A 320 10.63 12.87 -9.00
C GLU A 320 10.62 12.96 -7.47
N HIS A 321 10.19 14.08 -6.89
CA HIS A 321 10.11 14.26 -5.44
C HIS A 321 9.11 13.32 -4.73
N HIS A 322 8.23 12.67 -5.48
CA HIS A 322 7.29 11.66 -4.97
C HIS A 322 7.80 10.22 -5.13
N TYR A 323 8.97 9.98 -5.74
CA TYR A 323 9.55 8.64 -5.88
C TYR A 323 9.79 7.87 -4.55
N PRO A 324 9.97 8.52 -3.38
CA PRO A 324 10.00 7.83 -2.10
C PRO A 324 8.69 7.14 -1.70
N LEU A 325 7.56 7.39 -2.39
CA LEU A 325 6.28 6.77 -2.06
C LEU A 325 6.40 5.23 -2.09
N PHE A 326 6.06 4.60 -0.97
CA PHE A 326 6.06 3.14 -0.81
C PHE A 326 5.36 2.41 -1.97
N GLY A 327 4.20 2.92 -2.38
CA GLY A 327 3.34 2.26 -3.37
C GLY A 327 3.96 2.13 -4.75
N LEU A 328 4.88 3.01 -5.14
CA LEU A 328 5.52 2.96 -6.47
C LEU A 328 6.35 1.70 -6.67
N ALA A 329 7.06 1.29 -5.62
CA ALA A 329 7.89 0.09 -5.65
C ALA A 329 7.08 -1.15 -5.30
N PHE A 330 6.35 -1.13 -4.19
CA PHE A 330 5.75 -2.33 -3.60
C PHE A 330 4.80 -3.04 -4.55
N TYR A 331 3.80 -2.33 -5.10
CA TYR A 331 2.80 -2.94 -5.99
C TYR A 331 3.46 -3.48 -7.28
N THR A 332 4.47 -2.77 -7.80
CA THR A 332 5.22 -3.22 -8.97
C THR A 332 5.93 -4.55 -8.72
N ILE A 333 6.64 -4.66 -7.60
CA ILE A 333 7.42 -5.86 -7.27
C ILE A 333 6.48 -7.04 -6.99
N ASP A 334 5.45 -6.84 -6.15
CA ASP A 334 4.53 -7.90 -5.75
C ASP A 334 3.76 -8.47 -6.96
N ALA A 335 3.25 -7.60 -7.84
CA ALA A 335 2.56 -8.03 -9.05
C ALA A 335 3.50 -8.71 -10.07
N SER A 336 4.74 -8.22 -10.22
CA SER A 336 5.72 -8.83 -11.12
C SER A 336 6.13 -10.22 -10.66
N ILE A 337 6.30 -10.41 -9.35
CA ILE A 337 6.60 -11.71 -8.74
C ILE A 337 5.44 -12.68 -8.99
N LEU A 338 4.20 -12.30 -8.67
CA LEU A 338 3.05 -13.18 -8.86
C LEU A 338 2.81 -13.51 -10.35
N LEU A 339 2.94 -12.53 -11.24
CA LEU A 339 2.88 -12.73 -12.69
C LEU A 339 3.92 -13.76 -13.16
N SER A 340 5.15 -13.62 -12.68
CA SER A 340 6.25 -14.52 -13.05
C SER A 340 5.98 -15.97 -12.61
N ILE A 341 5.42 -16.16 -11.41
CA ILE A 341 5.06 -17.49 -10.91
C ILE A 341 3.95 -18.12 -11.75
N ILE A 342 2.91 -17.35 -12.09
CA ILE A 342 1.80 -17.83 -12.93
C ILE A 342 2.32 -18.25 -14.30
N VAL A 343 3.11 -17.40 -14.96
CA VAL A 343 3.64 -17.65 -16.31
C VAL A 343 4.59 -18.84 -16.34
N ALA A 344 5.44 -19.01 -15.32
CA ALA A 344 6.32 -20.18 -15.26
C ALA A 344 5.57 -21.49 -14.99
N SER A 345 4.47 -21.42 -14.24
CA SER A 345 3.65 -22.58 -13.92
C SER A 345 2.70 -22.95 -15.06
N TYR A 346 2.21 -21.96 -15.80
CA TYR A 346 1.23 -22.07 -16.88
C TYR A 346 1.63 -21.16 -18.06
N PRO A 347 2.62 -21.55 -18.87
CA PRO A 347 3.17 -20.70 -19.92
C PRO A 347 2.13 -20.34 -21.01
N PRO A 348 2.20 -19.13 -21.58
CA PRO A 348 1.35 -18.74 -22.70
C PRO A 348 1.68 -19.51 -23.99
N HIS A 349 0.65 -20.09 -24.60
CA HIS A 349 0.76 -20.90 -25.83
C HIS A 349 0.96 -20.05 -27.10
N GLY A 350 0.47 -18.80 -27.11
CA GLY A 350 0.60 -17.86 -28.22
C GLY A 350 1.81 -16.93 -28.15
N HIS A 351 2.27 -16.44 -29.32
CA HIS A 351 3.35 -15.44 -29.39
C HIS A 351 2.91 -14.08 -28.80
N GLU A 352 1.68 -13.63 -29.08
CA GLU A 352 1.19 -12.32 -28.63
C GLU A 352 1.05 -12.22 -27.10
N PRO A 353 0.37 -13.14 -26.38
CA PRO A 353 0.29 -13.07 -24.91
C PRO A 353 1.67 -13.12 -24.26
N ARG A 354 2.60 -13.91 -24.83
CA ARG A 354 3.98 -14.03 -24.34
C ARG A 354 4.74 -12.72 -24.49
N GLN A 355 4.70 -12.12 -25.67
CA GLN A 355 5.35 -10.84 -25.93
C GLN A 355 4.78 -9.73 -25.03
N TYR A 356 3.47 -9.75 -24.81
CA TYR A 356 2.80 -8.81 -23.93
C TYR A 356 3.26 -8.95 -22.46
N VAL A 357 3.32 -10.17 -21.91
CA VAL A 357 3.87 -10.41 -20.56
C VAL A 357 5.29 -9.88 -20.42
N TYR A 358 6.16 -10.16 -21.40
CA TYR A 358 7.53 -9.66 -21.38
C TYR A 358 7.61 -8.14 -21.46
N HIS A 359 6.76 -7.52 -22.27
CA HIS A 359 6.69 -6.07 -22.35
C HIS A 359 6.32 -5.45 -20.99
N VAL A 360 5.30 -5.99 -20.31
CA VAL A 360 4.86 -5.49 -19.00
C VAL A 360 5.94 -5.67 -17.92
N LEU A 361 6.62 -6.83 -17.89
CA LEU A 361 7.73 -7.06 -16.96
C LEU A 361 8.94 -6.17 -17.26
N GLN A 362 9.23 -5.92 -18.53
CA GLN A 362 10.30 -4.99 -18.91
C GLN A 362 9.98 -3.56 -18.44
N GLN A 363 8.74 -3.08 -18.66
CA GLN A 363 8.30 -1.78 -18.12
C GLN A 363 8.44 -1.71 -16.60
N ALA A 364 8.09 -2.78 -15.89
CA ALA A 364 8.27 -2.86 -14.44
C ALA A 364 9.74 -2.71 -14.01
N ILE A 365 10.66 -3.40 -14.70
CA ILE A 365 12.11 -3.31 -14.46
C ILE A 365 12.62 -1.90 -14.74
N GLU A 366 12.20 -1.29 -15.86
CA GLU A 366 12.58 0.08 -16.22
C GLU A 366 12.13 1.06 -15.13
N ARG A 367 10.87 1.02 -14.69
CA ARG A 367 10.37 1.88 -13.61
C ARG A 367 11.15 1.70 -12.31
N LEU A 368 11.35 0.45 -11.87
CA LEU A 368 12.10 0.17 -10.64
C LEU A 368 13.55 0.66 -10.74
N SER A 369 14.16 0.57 -11.93
CA SER A 369 15.53 1.07 -12.18
C SER A 369 15.62 2.59 -12.08
N TYR A 370 14.57 3.33 -12.46
CA TYR A 370 14.49 4.78 -12.26
C TYR A 370 14.25 5.17 -10.79
N VAL A 371 13.47 4.38 -10.06
CA VAL A 371 13.00 4.72 -8.70
C VAL A 371 13.95 4.24 -7.59
N GLN A 372 14.78 3.22 -7.84
CA GLN A 372 15.73 2.65 -6.86
C GLN A 372 16.70 3.64 -6.15
N PRO A 373 17.12 4.78 -6.75
CA PRO A 373 17.98 5.71 -6.03
C PRO A 373 17.24 6.34 -4.84
N TYR A 374 15.93 6.57 -4.98
CA TYR A 374 15.08 7.30 -4.02
C TYR A 374 14.29 6.38 -3.10
N ASN A 375 14.01 5.15 -3.56
CA ASN A 375 13.12 4.22 -2.88
C ASN A 375 13.86 2.94 -2.45
N PRO A 376 14.04 2.70 -1.15
CA PRO A 376 14.73 1.51 -0.63
C PRO A 376 14.10 0.19 -1.09
N ILE A 377 12.77 0.16 -1.24
CA ILE A 377 12.03 -1.05 -1.62
C ILE A 377 12.27 -1.38 -3.09
N ALA A 378 12.36 -0.36 -3.96
CA ALA A 378 12.74 -0.58 -5.35
C ALA A 378 14.17 -1.13 -5.45
N ARG A 379 15.09 -0.64 -4.62
CA ARG A 379 16.48 -1.11 -4.55
C ARG A 379 16.57 -2.58 -4.16
N SER A 380 15.77 -3.04 -3.20
CA SER A 380 15.77 -4.44 -2.77
C SER A 380 15.03 -5.37 -3.74
N GLY A 381 13.93 -4.90 -4.35
CA GLY A 381 13.09 -5.72 -5.22
C GLY A 381 13.54 -5.80 -6.68
N LEU A 382 14.27 -4.81 -7.21
CA LEU A 382 14.66 -4.74 -8.63
C LEU A 382 15.41 -6.00 -9.08
N GLY A 383 16.42 -6.42 -8.31
CA GLY A 383 17.23 -7.59 -8.65
C GLY A 383 16.41 -8.89 -8.71
N ILE A 384 15.35 -9.00 -7.90
CA ILE A 384 14.46 -10.16 -7.90
C ILE A 384 13.60 -10.18 -9.15
N VAL A 385 13.02 -9.03 -9.53
CA VAL A 385 12.21 -8.93 -10.74
C VAL A 385 13.05 -9.18 -12.00
N GLN A 386 14.28 -8.65 -12.06
CA GLN A 386 15.22 -8.91 -13.15
C GLN A 386 15.53 -10.40 -13.30
N ARG A 387 15.87 -11.09 -12.20
CA ARG A 387 16.11 -12.54 -12.21
C ARG A 387 14.88 -13.33 -12.67
N CYS A 388 13.68 -12.95 -12.21
CA CYS A 388 12.44 -13.59 -12.65
C CYS A 388 12.25 -13.43 -14.17
N TYR A 389 12.47 -12.23 -14.70
CA TYR A 389 12.36 -11.95 -16.12
C TYR A 389 13.37 -12.74 -16.96
N GLU A 390 14.64 -12.78 -16.54
CA GLU A 390 15.71 -13.53 -17.21
C GLU A 390 15.38 -15.03 -17.29
N LYS A 391 14.95 -15.64 -16.18
CA LYS A 391 14.58 -17.06 -16.15
C LYS A 391 13.39 -17.39 -17.07
N LEU A 392 12.36 -16.54 -17.09
CA LEU A 392 11.24 -16.76 -18.01
C LEU A 392 11.69 -16.74 -19.48
N LYS A 393 12.65 -15.86 -19.80
CA LYS A 393 13.22 -15.76 -21.15
C LYS A 393 14.07 -16.98 -21.50
N GLU A 394 14.91 -17.46 -20.60
CA GLU A 394 15.73 -18.68 -20.77
C GLU A 394 14.86 -19.92 -21.03
N ALA A 395 13.80 -20.11 -20.24
CA ALA A 395 12.88 -21.21 -20.39
C ALA A 395 12.16 -21.23 -21.76
N CYS A 396 12.06 -20.10 -22.44
CA CYS A 396 11.50 -20.00 -23.79
C CYS A 396 12.51 -20.27 -24.92
N HIS A 397 13.81 -20.13 -24.65
CA HIS A 397 14.87 -20.30 -25.65
C HIS A 397 15.40 -21.74 -25.75
N SER A 398 14.97 -22.65 -24.88
CA SER A 398 15.29 -24.09 -24.99
C SER A 398 14.47 -24.76 -26.12
N PRO A 399 15.10 -25.23 -27.23
CA PRO A 399 14.39 -25.90 -28.31
C PRO A 399 13.99 -27.35 -27.94
N PRO A 400 12.90 -27.90 -28.52
CA PRO A 400 12.63 -29.34 -28.46
C PRO A 400 13.59 -30.05 -29.42
N ASN A 401 14.78 -30.41 -28.97
CA ASN A 401 15.68 -31.21 -29.80
C ASN A 401 15.18 -32.66 -29.90
N THR A 402 14.64 -32.95 -31.08
CA THR A 402 14.52 -34.29 -31.67
C THR A 402 15.86 -35.04 -31.65
N SER A 403 15.78 -36.35 -31.37
CA SER A 403 16.80 -37.40 -31.54
C SER A 403 18.03 -37.43 -30.61
N ALA A 404 17.84 -37.92 -29.38
CA ALA A 404 18.72 -38.90 -28.73
C ALA A 404 18.02 -39.52 -27.49
N THR A 405 18.35 -40.77 -27.19
CA THR A 405 17.90 -41.67 -26.10
C THR A 405 17.47 -41.01 -24.76
N PRO A 406 16.49 -41.60 -24.03
CA PRO A 406 15.81 -40.95 -22.92
C PRO A 406 16.62 -41.04 -21.62
N SER A 407 17.48 -40.06 -21.37
CA SER A 407 18.07 -39.82 -20.04
C SER A 407 18.65 -38.41 -19.90
N SER A 408 17.82 -37.37 -20.01
CA SER A 408 17.99 -36.12 -19.24
C SER A 408 16.72 -35.27 -19.40
N SER A 409 16.21 -34.80 -18.28
CA SER A 409 14.95 -34.09 -18.12
C SER A 409 14.91 -32.77 -18.88
N VAL A 410 13.90 -32.61 -19.74
CA VAL A 410 13.42 -31.28 -20.20
C VAL A 410 13.04 -30.49 -18.95
N VAL A 411 13.81 -29.45 -18.64
CA VAL A 411 13.60 -28.64 -17.44
C VAL A 411 12.40 -27.72 -17.71
N SER A 412 11.30 -27.95 -16.99
CA SER A 412 10.11 -27.11 -17.07
C SER A 412 10.43 -25.70 -16.50
N PRO A 413 9.83 -24.60 -17.00
CA PRO A 413 9.97 -23.27 -16.39
C PRO A 413 9.62 -23.27 -14.89
N ARG A 414 8.71 -24.18 -14.46
CA ARG A 414 8.40 -24.45 -13.06
C ARG A 414 9.59 -24.97 -12.24
N PHE A 415 10.45 -25.79 -12.85
CA PHE A 415 11.69 -26.29 -12.24
C PHE A 415 12.75 -25.19 -12.16
N GLU A 416 12.82 -24.27 -13.13
CA GLU A 416 13.76 -23.14 -13.08
C GLU A 416 13.38 -22.09 -12.03
N LEU A 417 12.08 -21.86 -11.79
CA LEU A 417 11.61 -21.01 -10.70
C LEU A 417 11.76 -21.70 -9.33
N GLN A 418 11.68 -23.05 -9.29
CA GLN A 418 12.08 -23.84 -8.12
C GLN A 418 13.61 -23.84 -7.91
N SER A 419 14.42 -23.81 -8.98
CA SER A 419 15.87 -23.64 -8.88
C SER A 419 16.22 -22.21 -8.48
N LEU A 420 15.49 -21.19 -8.96
CA LEU A 420 15.61 -19.80 -8.48
C LEU A 420 15.27 -19.72 -6.99
N ARG A 421 14.21 -20.42 -6.57
CA ARG A 421 13.84 -20.58 -5.15
C ARG A 421 14.96 -21.23 -4.33
N GLN A 422 15.64 -22.25 -4.86
CA GLN A 422 16.75 -22.93 -4.17
C GLN A 422 18.06 -22.12 -4.20
N GLU A 423 18.47 -21.58 -5.34
CA GLU A 423 19.66 -20.73 -5.54
C GLU A 423 19.61 -19.49 -4.64
N LEU A 424 18.45 -18.86 -4.52
CA LEU A 424 18.27 -17.67 -3.70
C LEU A 424 18.19 -18.02 -2.20
N SER A 425 17.68 -19.20 -1.82
CA SER A 425 17.70 -19.67 -0.43
C SER A 425 19.10 -20.02 0.07
N HIS A 426 19.98 -20.57 -0.80
CA HIS A 426 21.35 -20.95 -0.42
C HIS A 426 22.27 -19.75 -0.17
N ARG A 427 22.00 -18.60 -0.79
CA ARG A 427 22.81 -17.38 -0.62
C ARG A 427 22.57 -16.66 0.71
N ASN A 428 21.38 -16.78 1.30
CA ASN A 428 21.07 -16.23 2.63
C ASN A 428 21.65 -17.05 3.80
N SER A 429 22.15 -18.26 3.53
CA SER A 429 22.79 -19.15 4.53
C SER A 429 24.32 -19.00 4.62
N VAL A 430 24.95 -18.17 3.79
CA VAL A 430 26.39 -17.89 3.88
C VAL A 430 26.59 -16.59 4.65
N PRO A 431 27.40 -16.55 5.73
CA PRO A 431 27.72 -15.30 6.42
C PRO A 431 28.40 -14.35 5.43
N ALA A 432 28.02 -13.07 5.44
CA ALA A 432 28.60 -12.02 4.63
C ALA A 432 30.06 -11.74 5.06
N ASN A 433 30.98 -12.62 4.72
CA ASN A 433 32.41 -12.34 4.64
C ASN A 433 32.79 -12.43 3.16
N ASP A 434 33.33 -11.34 2.64
CA ASP A 434 33.80 -11.16 1.26
C ASP A 434 32.72 -10.98 0.17
N VAL A 435 32.09 -9.81 0.15
CA VAL A 435 31.67 -9.20 -1.11
C VAL A 435 32.26 -7.80 -1.18
N GLN A 436 33.27 -7.62 -2.04
CA GLN A 436 33.72 -6.30 -2.48
C GLN A 436 32.55 -5.56 -3.10
N SER A 437 32.23 -4.39 -2.55
CA SER A 437 31.24 -3.47 -3.06
C SER A 437 31.48 -3.20 -4.55
N PRO A 438 30.45 -3.27 -5.42
CA PRO A 438 30.60 -2.82 -6.79
C PRO A 438 30.90 -1.30 -6.81
N PRO A 439 31.63 -0.80 -7.82
CA PRO A 439 31.93 0.62 -7.92
C PRO A 439 30.63 1.42 -8.03
N SER A 440 30.47 2.39 -7.15
CA SER A 440 29.35 3.33 -7.13
C SER A 440 29.18 3.97 -8.52
N PRO A 441 28.00 3.88 -9.17
CA PRO A 441 27.73 4.76 -10.29
C PRO A 441 27.63 6.19 -9.73
N SER A 442 28.60 7.00 -10.13
CA SER A 442 28.59 8.45 -9.96
C SER A 442 27.32 9.05 -10.59
N SER A 443 26.70 9.99 -9.88
CA SER A 443 25.52 10.81 -10.25
C SER A 443 24.12 10.24 -10.01
N GLY A 444 23.80 9.99 -8.73
CA GLY A 444 22.44 10.20 -8.19
C GLY A 444 22.50 11.36 -7.19
N PRO A 445 21.41 12.12 -6.96
CA PRO A 445 21.46 13.21 -6.00
C PRO A 445 21.72 12.64 -4.59
N GLU A 446 22.74 13.16 -3.90
CA GLU A 446 23.07 12.91 -2.48
C GLU A 446 21.97 13.47 -1.53
N TYR A 447 20.70 13.37 -1.91
CA TYR A 447 19.54 13.93 -1.21
C TYR A 447 18.86 12.94 -0.26
N LEU A 448 19.29 11.68 -0.22
CA LEU A 448 18.96 10.79 0.89
C LEU A 448 19.75 11.26 2.11
N ASP A 449 19.09 12.09 2.90
CA ASP A 449 19.42 12.52 4.27
C ASP A 449 20.71 11.91 4.83
N LEU A 450 21.86 12.56 4.60
CA LEU A 450 23.20 12.07 4.97
C LEU A 450 23.37 11.82 6.48
N LEU A 451 22.41 12.26 7.30
CA LEU A 451 22.34 12.06 8.76
C LEU A 451 21.53 10.83 9.15
N ALA A 452 20.77 10.23 8.24
CA ALA A 452 20.16 8.93 8.49
C ALA A 452 21.26 7.86 8.57
N PRO A 453 21.17 6.89 9.50
CA PRO A 453 22.11 5.79 9.54
C PRO A 453 22.18 5.11 8.17
N ALA A 454 23.39 4.73 7.76
CA ALA A 454 23.57 4.03 6.49
C ALA A 454 22.60 2.85 6.40
N PRO A 455 21.99 2.57 5.23
CA PRO A 455 21.01 1.50 5.04
C PRO A 455 21.50 0.11 5.51
N SER A 456 22.80 -0.08 5.69
CA SER A 456 23.43 -1.31 6.16
C SER A 456 23.33 -1.58 7.67
N ILE A 457 22.96 -0.59 8.50
CA ILE A 457 22.95 -0.74 9.98
C ILE A 457 21.60 -1.26 10.50
N ILE A 458 20.50 -1.01 9.78
CA ILE A 458 19.15 -1.39 10.20
C ILE A 458 18.57 -2.39 9.18
N PRO A 459 18.10 -3.58 9.61
CA PRO A 459 17.56 -4.58 8.69
C PRO A 459 16.41 -4.03 7.84
N ASP A 460 16.52 -4.15 6.52
CA ASP A 460 15.44 -3.77 5.60
C ASP A 460 14.23 -4.71 5.78
N SER A 461 13.07 -4.11 6.08
CA SER A 461 11.81 -4.84 6.27
C SER A 461 11.33 -5.51 4.98
N PHE A 462 11.73 -4.97 3.83
CA PHE A 462 11.44 -5.47 2.49
C PHE A 462 12.72 -5.95 1.81
N SER A 463 13.60 -6.61 2.56
CA SER A 463 14.84 -7.21 2.03
C SER A 463 14.58 -8.25 0.94
N GLU A 464 15.64 -8.69 0.24
CA GLU A 464 15.53 -9.81 -0.71
C GLU A 464 14.85 -11.03 -0.06
N ALA A 465 15.15 -11.34 1.21
CA ALA A 465 14.54 -12.45 1.93
C ALA A 465 13.01 -12.34 2.06
N TYR A 466 12.47 -11.15 2.33
CA TYR A 466 11.02 -10.93 2.40
C TYR A 466 10.33 -11.28 1.07
N TRP A 467 10.88 -10.81 -0.05
CA TRP A 467 10.34 -11.08 -1.37
C TRP A 467 10.48 -12.56 -1.77
N LEU A 468 11.53 -13.23 -1.31
CA LEU A 468 11.67 -14.68 -1.46
C LEU A 468 10.61 -15.44 -0.65
N ASP A 469 10.29 -14.98 0.55
CA ASP A 469 9.19 -15.57 1.33
C ASP A 469 7.84 -15.42 0.63
N GLN A 470 7.62 -14.31 -0.10
CA GLN A 470 6.43 -14.15 -0.94
C GLN A 470 6.35 -15.20 -2.06
N LEU A 471 7.48 -15.62 -2.64
CA LEU A 471 7.55 -16.75 -3.59
C LEU A 471 7.21 -18.08 -2.90
N ASN A 472 7.56 -18.23 -1.61
CA ASN A 472 7.39 -19.46 -0.85
C ASN A 472 5.94 -19.74 -0.43
N LEU A 473 5.07 -18.73 -0.44
CA LEU A 473 3.66 -18.85 -0.03
C LEU A 473 2.82 -19.77 -0.93
N ILE A 474 3.28 -20.05 -2.15
CA ILE A 474 2.60 -20.94 -3.09
C ILE A 474 3.13 -22.36 -2.88
N GLN A 475 2.34 -23.19 -2.19
CA GLN A 475 2.66 -24.59 -1.92
C GLN A 475 2.19 -25.50 -3.06
N PRO A 476 2.98 -26.52 -3.46
CA PRO A 476 2.54 -27.49 -4.46
C PRO A 476 1.34 -28.29 -3.94
N SER A 477 0.22 -28.25 -4.68
CA SER A 477 -0.90 -29.18 -4.46
C SER A 477 -0.51 -30.60 -4.87
N SER A 478 -0.93 -31.60 -4.11
CA SER A 478 -0.82 -33.03 -4.44
C SER A 478 -1.84 -33.50 -5.49
N ALA A 479 -2.81 -32.65 -5.85
CA ALA A 479 -3.79 -32.92 -6.90
C ALA A 479 -3.49 -32.04 -8.11
N ILE A 480 -2.91 -32.64 -9.15
CA ILE A 480 -2.69 -32.01 -10.45
C ILE A 480 -3.97 -32.22 -11.27
N GLY A 481 -4.89 -31.27 -11.20
CA GLY A 481 -5.94 -31.14 -12.22
C GLY A 481 -5.34 -30.44 -13.44
N GLN A 482 -5.10 -31.17 -14.52
CA GLN A 482 -4.81 -30.57 -15.83
C GLN A 482 -6.13 -30.08 -16.43
N ASP A 483 -6.56 -28.88 -16.06
CA ASP A 483 -7.63 -28.20 -16.79
C ASP A 483 -7.01 -27.50 -18.01
N PRO A 484 -7.54 -27.71 -19.23
CA PRO A 484 -6.96 -27.15 -20.44
C PRO A 484 -6.98 -25.61 -20.47
N ASP A 485 -5.84 -25.04 -20.90
CA ASP A 485 -5.50 -23.62 -20.94
C ASP A 485 -6.28 -22.83 -22.01
N MET A 486 -7.54 -22.49 -21.75
CA MET A 486 -8.32 -21.60 -22.64
C MET A 486 -8.28 -20.11 -22.25
N PHE A 487 -7.52 -19.75 -21.22
CA PHE A 487 -7.63 -18.42 -20.62
C PHE A 487 -6.80 -17.33 -21.34
N TRP A 488 -5.62 -17.66 -21.87
CA TRP A 488 -4.73 -16.69 -22.53
C TRP A 488 -5.35 -16.04 -23.76
N ASP A 489 -6.21 -16.76 -24.48
CA ASP A 489 -6.93 -16.24 -25.64
C ASP A 489 -7.99 -15.21 -25.20
N SER A 490 -8.74 -15.45 -24.11
CA SER A 490 -9.75 -14.50 -23.59
C SER A 490 -9.16 -13.16 -23.12
N LEU A 491 -7.92 -13.20 -22.60
CA LEU A 491 -7.19 -12.06 -22.03
C LEU A 491 -6.87 -10.96 -23.06
N LEU A 492 -6.72 -11.33 -24.33
CA LEU A 492 -6.44 -10.41 -25.43
C LEU A 492 -7.72 -9.88 -26.09
N PHE A 493 -8.81 -10.65 -26.09
CA PHE A 493 -10.08 -10.23 -26.70
C PHE A 493 -10.79 -9.13 -25.91
N ASP A 494 -10.78 -9.17 -24.58
CA ASP A 494 -11.43 -8.16 -23.73
C ASP A 494 -10.70 -6.80 -23.71
N ARG A 495 -9.47 -6.72 -24.27
CA ARG A 495 -8.68 -5.48 -24.38
C ARG A 495 -9.12 -4.58 -25.54
N ASN A 496 -9.87 -5.10 -26.51
CA ASN A 496 -10.35 -4.32 -27.65
C ASN A 496 -11.61 -3.47 -27.33
N ILE A 497 -12.02 -3.38 -26.06
CA ILE A 497 -13.24 -2.65 -25.62
C ILE A 497 -12.92 -1.54 -24.58
N LEU A 498 -11.65 -1.19 -24.36
CA LEU A 498 -11.26 -0.05 -23.50
C LEU A 498 -11.00 1.24 -24.28
#